data_AF-A0A853LW02-F1
#
_entry.id   AF-A0A853LW02-F1
#
_cell.length_a   1.000
_cell.length_b   1.000
_cell.length_c   1.000
_cell.angle_alpha   90.00
_cell.angle_beta   90.00
_cell.angle_gamma   90.00
#
_symmetry.space_group_name_H-M   'P 1'
#
loop_
_entity.id
_entity.type
_entity.pdbx_description
1 polymer ?
#
loop_
_entity_poly.entity_id
_entity_poly.type
_entity_poly.pdbx_seq_one_letter_code
_entity_poly.pdbx_strand_id
1 'polypeptide(L)'
;MAPAGAGRHNEWVTNPTTDGQTRERLRVLVLGSTGSIGTQALDVIAANPDRFEVVGLAAGGANLDTLLRQRAETGVTNIAVADEGAAQRAGDIPFSGPEAATRLVQETEADVVLNALVGALGLRPTLAALESGARLALANKESLIAGGPLVLRAAQPGQIVPVDSEHSALAQCLRGGSADEVAKLVLTASGGPFRGWTAAQLEDVTPEQAGAHPTWSMGPMNTLNSASLVNKGLELIETHLLFGIPYDRIEVVVHPQSIVHSMVTFVDGSTLAQASPPDMKLPISLALGWPQRVPGAAASCDFSTASSWEFEPLDDEVFPAVELARHAGQTGGCMTAVYNAANEEAAAAFLAGRVGFPAIVKTIADVLHAADQWADSPANVDEVLDAQRWARDRAQRAVAQAQPAKVSAKASGVV
;
A
#
# COMPACT_ATOMS: atom_id res chain seq x y z
N MET A 1 -17.73 4.36 -32.02
CA MET A 1 -16.28 4.27 -32.26
C MET A 1 -15.60 4.47 -30.91
N ALA A 2 -15.03 3.41 -30.35
CA ALA A 2 -14.20 3.51 -29.15
C ALA A 2 -12.94 4.33 -29.49
N PRO A 3 -12.44 5.20 -28.59
CA PRO A 3 -11.25 5.95 -28.88
C PRO A 3 -10.07 4.98 -29.01
N ALA A 4 -9.38 5.07 -30.13
CA ALA A 4 -8.14 4.34 -30.36
C ALA A 4 -7.04 4.86 -29.42
N GLY A 5 -6.37 3.95 -28.71
CA GLY A 5 -5.02 4.23 -28.18
C GLY A 5 -4.79 4.30 -26.68
N ALA A 6 -5.67 3.78 -25.82
CA ALA A 6 -5.25 3.41 -24.46
C ALA A 6 -4.69 1.98 -24.53
N GLY A 7 -3.37 1.82 -24.42
CA GLY A 7 -2.79 0.50 -24.18
C GLY A 7 -3.50 -0.14 -22.99
N ARG A 8 -3.91 -1.41 -23.11
CA ARG A 8 -4.70 -2.07 -22.07
C ARG A 8 -3.79 -2.25 -20.84
N HIS A 9 -4.07 -1.49 -19.80
CA HIS A 9 -3.19 -1.30 -18.64
C HIS A 9 -2.82 -2.59 -17.88
N ASN A 10 -3.45 -3.73 -18.12
CA ASN A 10 -3.16 -5.01 -17.48
C ASN A 10 -2.50 -6.06 -18.41
N GLU A 11 -2.30 -5.76 -19.71
CA GLU A 11 -1.67 -6.72 -20.65
C GLU A 11 -0.28 -7.17 -20.20
N TRP A 12 0.44 -6.30 -19.48
CA TRP A 12 1.75 -6.61 -18.91
C TRP A 12 1.69 -7.71 -17.84
N VAL A 13 0.56 -7.86 -17.15
CA VAL A 13 0.36 -8.91 -16.16
C VAL A 13 0.00 -10.22 -16.84
N THR A 14 -0.87 -10.17 -17.86
CA THR A 14 -1.39 -11.35 -18.55
C THR A 14 -0.32 -12.02 -19.41
N ASN A 15 0.56 -11.23 -20.03
CA ASN A 15 1.70 -11.69 -20.83
C ASN A 15 3.01 -11.10 -20.30
N PRO A 16 3.48 -11.53 -19.12
CA PRO A 16 4.69 -10.96 -18.56
C PRO A 16 5.87 -11.36 -19.45
N THR A 17 6.64 -10.39 -19.92
CA THR A 17 7.89 -10.67 -20.62
C THR A 17 8.81 -11.40 -19.64
N THR A 18 9.24 -12.60 -20.02
CA THR A 18 10.42 -13.19 -19.41
C THR A 18 11.59 -12.41 -19.99
N ASP A 19 11.97 -11.29 -19.37
CA ASP A 19 13.22 -10.66 -19.72
C ASP A 19 14.28 -11.76 -19.71
N GLY A 20 15.02 -11.86 -20.82
CA GLY A 20 16.02 -12.89 -21.08
C GLY A 20 17.18 -12.78 -20.09
N GLN A 21 16.93 -13.12 -18.83
CA GLN A 21 17.86 -12.98 -17.73
C GLN A 21 18.93 -14.04 -17.85
N THR A 22 19.99 -13.67 -18.57
CA THR A 22 21.29 -14.33 -18.62
C THR A 22 22.17 -13.98 -17.41
N ARG A 23 21.64 -13.31 -16.37
CA ARG A 23 22.38 -12.98 -15.14
C ARG A 23 22.05 -13.98 -14.02
N GLU A 24 23.07 -14.36 -13.25
CA GLU A 24 22.96 -15.34 -12.15
C GLU A 24 22.10 -14.84 -10.97
N ARG A 25 22.03 -13.52 -10.67
CA ARG A 25 21.24 -12.95 -9.56
C ARG A 25 20.65 -11.58 -9.89
N LEU A 26 19.49 -11.29 -9.31
CA LEU A 26 18.82 -9.98 -9.37
C LEU A 26 19.32 -9.06 -8.25
N ARG A 27 19.77 -7.87 -8.63
CA ARG A 27 20.20 -6.81 -7.71
C ARG A 27 18.97 -6.09 -7.16
N VAL A 28 18.79 -6.13 -5.85
CA VAL A 28 17.64 -5.57 -5.13
C VAL A 28 18.08 -4.41 -4.25
N LEU A 29 17.43 -3.26 -4.43
CA LEU A 29 17.55 -2.09 -3.58
C LEU A 29 16.30 -2.00 -2.69
N VAL A 30 16.49 -1.97 -1.37
CA VAL A 30 15.38 -1.99 -0.40
C VAL A 30 15.21 -0.63 0.26
N LEU A 31 14.15 0.08 -0.09
CA LEU A 31 13.75 1.33 0.54
C LEU A 31 12.81 1.06 1.71
N GLY A 32 13.14 1.54 2.91
CA GLY A 32 12.39 1.22 4.13
C GLY A 32 12.84 -0.10 4.77
N SER A 33 14.15 -0.41 4.73
CA SER A 33 14.72 -1.71 5.12
C SER A 33 14.43 -2.10 6.57
N THR A 34 14.27 -1.12 7.47
CA THR A 34 14.01 -1.36 8.89
C THR A 34 12.52 -1.43 9.24
N GLY A 35 11.63 -1.30 8.26
CA GLY A 35 10.18 -1.48 8.43
C GLY A 35 9.77 -2.95 8.24
N SER A 36 8.50 -3.26 8.53
CA SER A 36 7.96 -4.63 8.48
C SER A 36 8.19 -5.32 7.12
N ILE A 37 7.92 -4.63 6.02
CA ILE A 37 8.12 -5.17 4.67
C ILE A 37 9.62 -5.30 4.35
N GLY A 38 10.43 -4.28 4.70
CA GLY A 38 11.87 -4.28 4.44
C GLY A 38 12.59 -5.43 5.15
N THR A 39 12.27 -5.70 6.42
CA THR A 39 12.88 -6.82 7.15
C THR A 39 12.47 -8.17 6.56
N GLN A 40 11.19 -8.33 6.19
CA GLN A 40 10.70 -9.56 5.55
C GLN A 40 11.30 -9.78 4.16
N ALA A 41 11.54 -8.70 3.41
CA ALA A 41 12.23 -8.79 2.12
C ALA A 41 13.68 -9.24 2.27
N LEU A 42 14.38 -8.76 3.29
CA LEU A 42 15.74 -9.21 3.59
C LEU A 42 15.77 -10.69 4.01
N ASP A 43 14.77 -11.18 4.76
CA ASP A 43 14.62 -12.62 5.03
C ASP A 43 14.44 -13.43 3.73
N VAL A 44 13.58 -12.98 2.82
CA VAL A 44 13.34 -13.64 1.53
C VAL A 44 14.61 -13.67 0.69
N ILE A 45 15.36 -12.58 0.64
CA ILE A 45 16.63 -12.47 -0.09
C ILE A 45 17.69 -13.40 0.53
N ALA A 46 17.84 -13.38 1.85
CA ALA A 46 18.79 -14.23 2.56
C ALA A 46 18.50 -15.73 2.39
N ALA A 47 17.22 -16.11 2.27
CA ALA A 47 16.80 -17.48 1.99
C ALA A 47 17.01 -17.91 0.53
N ASN A 48 17.27 -16.97 -0.39
CA ASN A 48 17.43 -17.22 -1.82
C ASN A 48 18.67 -16.51 -2.41
N PRO A 49 19.88 -16.80 -1.89
CA PRO A 49 21.11 -16.09 -2.25
C PRO A 49 21.61 -16.40 -3.68
N ASP A 50 21.07 -17.44 -4.31
CA ASP A 50 21.27 -17.81 -5.72
C ASP A 50 20.39 -16.98 -6.67
N ARG A 51 19.42 -16.23 -6.13
CA ARG A 51 18.46 -15.44 -6.93
C ARG A 51 18.58 -13.95 -6.72
N PHE A 52 18.94 -13.52 -5.51
CA PHE A 52 18.91 -12.12 -5.14
C PHE A 52 20.21 -11.65 -4.50
N GLU A 53 20.55 -10.40 -4.72
CA GLU A 53 21.69 -9.70 -4.13
C GLU A 53 21.23 -8.32 -3.65
N VAL A 54 21.50 -7.97 -2.38
CA VAL A 54 21.19 -6.63 -1.86
C VAL A 54 22.26 -5.65 -2.31
N VAL A 55 21.87 -4.59 -3.03
CA VAL A 55 22.80 -3.56 -3.55
C VAL A 55 22.63 -2.19 -2.91
N GLY A 56 21.55 -1.97 -2.15
CA GLY A 56 21.36 -0.75 -1.38
C GLY A 56 20.25 -0.85 -0.35
N LEU A 57 20.38 -0.10 0.74
CA LEU A 57 19.39 -0.02 1.83
C LEU A 57 19.05 1.44 2.14
N ALA A 58 17.77 1.77 2.28
CA ALA A 58 17.34 3.05 2.83
C ALA A 58 16.50 2.88 4.09
N ALA A 59 16.71 3.75 5.08
CA ALA A 59 15.92 3.77 6.31
C ALA A 59 15.61 5.21 6.77
N GLY A 60 14.57 5.36 7.57
CA GLY A 60 14.19 6.67 8.13
C GLY A 60 15.15 7.19 9.21
N GLY A 61 15.79 6.28 9.97
CA GLY A 61 16.73 6.61 11.05
C GLY A 61 16.24 6.29 12.47
N ALA A 62 14.93 6.04 12.65
CA ALA A 62 14.36 5.69 13.96
C ALA A 62 14.88 4.35 14.52
N ASN A 63 15.18 3.38 13.64
CA ASN A 63 15.59 2.02 14.00
C ASN A 63 17.07 1.77 13.63
N LEU A 64 17.97 2.65 14.07
CA LEU A 64 19.37 2.67 13.64
C LEU A 64 20.10 1.33 13.90
N ASP A 65 19.91 0.71 15.07
CA ASP A 65 20.55 -0.57 15.41
C ASP A 65 20.16 -1.69 14.43
N THR A 66 18.92 -1.66 13.93
CA THR A 66 18.46 -2.62 12.92
C THR A 66 19.15 -2.38 11.59
N LEU A 67 19.29 -1.12 11.16
CA LEU A 67 20.00 -0.78 9.93
C LEU A 67 21.48 -1.21 9.98
N LEU A 68 22.17 -0.96 11.10
CA LEU A 68 23.59 -1.32 11.26
C LEU A 68 23.79 -2.84 11.23
N ARG A 69 22.84 -3.61 11.78
CA ARG A 69 22.85 -5.07 11.68
C ARG A 69 22.66 -5.53 10.23
N GLN A 70 21.66 -4.97 9.53
CA GLN A 70 21.41 -5.26 8.12
C GLN A 70 22.63 -4.94 7.24
N ARG A 71 23.32 -3.82 7.50
CA ARG A 71 24.58 -3.46 6.85
C ARG A 71 25.65 -4.54 7.06
N ALA A 72 25.82 -5.03 8.28
CA ALA A 72 26.81 -6.05 8.60
C ALA A 72 26.47 -7.41 7.95
N GLU A 73 25.19 -7.80 7.93
CA GLU A 73 24.71 -9.06 7.37
C GLU A 73 24.79 -9.10 5.84
N THR A 74 24.52 -7.96 5.19
CA THR A 74 24.49 -7.85 3.72
C THR A 74 25.83 -7.40 3.12
N GLY A 75 26.68 -6.73 3.90
CA GLY A 75 27.94 -6.14 3.43
C GLY A 75 27.77 -4.89 2.55
N VAL A 76 26.54 -4.39 2.38
CA VAL A 76 26.24 -3.28 1.48
C VAL A 76 26.79 -1.95 2.02
N THR A 77 27.33 -1.13 1.13
CA THR A 77 27.86 0.20 1.45
C THR A 77 26.98 1.34 0.97
N ASN A 78 26.15 1.10 -0.05
CA ASN A 78 25.17 2.06 -0.56
C ASN A 78 23.99 2.16 0.41
N ILE A 79 24.12 3.06 1.39
CA ILE A 79 23.13 3.23 2.46
C ILE A 79 22.61 4.66 2.48
N ALA A 80 21.28 4.78 2.57
CA ALA A 80 20.59 6.03 2.76
C ALA A 80 19.91 6.11 4.13
N VAL A 81 20.09 7.24 4.82
CA VAL A 81 19.38 7.53 6.08
C VAL A 81 18.74 8.92 6.00
N ALA A 82 17.41 8.97 6.13
CA ALA A 82 16.67 10.23 6.00
C ALA A 82 16.99 11.23 7.14
N ASP A 83 17.02 10.76 8.39
CA ASP A 83 17.39 11.57 9.56
C ASP A 83 18.91 11.81 9.60
N GLU A 84 19.33 13.08 9.42
CA GLU A 84 20.75 13.46 9.38
C GLU A 84 21.48 13.15 10.70
N GLY A 85 20.80 13.28 11.85
CA GLY A 85 21.37 12.97 13.15
C GLY A 85 21.64 11.47 13.34
N ALA A 86 20.71 10.61 12.90
CA ALA A 86 20.90 9.17 12.86
C ALA A 86 21.99 8.78 11.85
N ALA A 87 22.04 9.42 10.68
CA ALA A 87 23.09 9.20 9.70
C ALA A 87 24.49 9.50 10.28
N GLN A 88 24.63 10.62 11.00
CA GLN A 88 25.87 10.98 11.66
C GLN A 88 26.28 9.97 12.74
N ARG A 89 25.32 9.49 13.55
CA ARG A 89 25.57 8.43 14.55
C ARG A 89 25.92 7.09 13.93
N ALA A 90 25.38 6.79 12.76
CA ALA A 90 25.67 5.56 12.02
C ALA A 90 27.10 5.53 11.47
N GLY A 91 27.66 6.70 11.14
CA GLY A 91 28.94 6.84 10.45
C GLY A 91 28.90 6.33 9.00
N ASP A 92 29.88 6.70 8.17
CA ASP A 92 30.05 6.18 6.80
C ASP A 92 28.76 5.95 5.99
N ILE A 93 27.81 6.91 6.07
CA ILE A 93 26.55 6.89 5.30
C ILE A 93 26.73 7.79 4.07
N PRO A 94 26.78 7.23 2.84
CA PRO A 94 27.00 8.02 1.63
C PRO A 94 25.82 8.93 1.27
N PHE A 95 24.60 8.57 1.68
CA PHE A 95 23.38 9.35 1.40
C PHE A 95 22.66 9.72 2.70
N SER A 96 22.57 11.00 3.03
CA SER A 96 21.85 11.50 4.19
C SER A 96 20.88 12.64 3.84
N GLY A 97 19.85 12.81 4.67
CA GLY A 97 18.85 13.86 4.52
C GLY A 97 17.58 13.40 3.78
N PRO A 98 16.60 14.30 3.62
CA PRO A 98 15.26 13.96 3.11
C PRO A 98 15.26 13.35 1.70
N GLU A 99 16.23 13.72 0.87
CA GLU A 99 16.37 13.21 -0.51
C GLU A 99 17.30 11.99 -0.63
N ALA A 100 17.79 11.45 0.49
CA ALA A 100 18.78 10.38 0.49
C ALA A 100 18.30 9.11 -0.22
N ALA A 101 17.04 8.72 -0.02
CA ALA A 101 16.46 7.55 -0.68
C ALA A 101 16.36 7.74 -2.20
N THR A 102 15.95 8.93 -2.66
CA THR A 102 15.90 9.27 -4.09
C THR A 102 17.28 9.19 -4.72
N ARG A 103 18.28 9.82 -4.08
CA ARG A 103 19.68 9.79 -4.55
C ARG A 103 20.27 8.39 -4.57
N LEU A 104 19.99 7.58 -3.56
CA LEU A 104 20.41 6.18 -3.53
C LEU A 104 19.89 5.41 -4.75
N VAL A 105 18.62 5.59 -5.13
CA VAL A 105 18.04 4.96 -6.33
C VAL A 105 18.70 5.46 -7.62
N GLN A 106 19.02 6.76 -7.70
CA GLN A 106 19.66 7.35 -8.88
C GLN A 106 21.12 6.95 -9.05
N GLU A 107 21.84 6.76 -7.94
CA GLU A 107 23.28 6.55 -7.91
C GLU A 107 23.67 5.06 -7.72
N THR A 108 22.68 4.15 -7.58
CA THR A 108 22.91 2.71 -7.41
C THR A 108 22.21 1.91 -8.51
N GLU A 109 22.97 1.14 -9.28
CA GLU A 109 22.37 0.22 -10.25
C GLU A 109 21.63 -0.93 -9.54
N ALA A 110 20.33 -1.06 -9.79
CA ALA A 110 19.50 -2.14 -9.31
C ALA A 110 18.63 -2.69 -10.45
N ASP A 111 18.31 -3.99 -10.39
CA ASP A 111 17.36 -4.60 -11.32
C ASP A 111 15.93 -4.50 -10.75
N VAL A 112 15.81 -4.51 -9.42
CA VAL A 112 14.56 -4.32 -8.68
C VAL A 112 14.74 -3.28 -7.57
N VAL A 113 13.82 -2.33 -7.47
CA VAL A 113 13.70 -1.42 -6.33
C VAL A 113 12.43 -1.79 -5.56
N LEU A 114 12.59 -2.25 -4.32
CA LEU A 114 11.49 -2.44 -3.39
C LEU A 114 11.21 -1.13 -2.67
N ASN A 115 10.09 -0.48 -2.97
CA ASN A 115 9.64 0.70 -2.25
C ASN A 115 8.69 0.31 -1.11
N ALA A 116 9.23 0.24 0.11
CA ALA A 116 8.51 0.01 1.36
C ALA A 116 8.62 1.19 2.33
N LEU A 117 8.80 2.41 1.81
CA LEU A 117 8.70 3.64 2.59
C LEU A 117 7.25 3.86 3.06
N VAL A 118 7.06 4.70 4.08
CA VAL A 118 5.72 4.99 4.63
C VAL A 118 5.20 6.31 4.06
N GLY A 119 3.91 6.34 3.72
CA GLY A 119 3.21 7.56 3.31
C GLY A 119 3.70 8.13 1.97
N ALA A 120 3.44 9.42 1.74
CA ALA A 120 3.74 10.07 0.46
C ALA A 120 5.24 10.34 0.20
N LEU A 121 6.11 10.13 1.19
CA LEU A 121 7.56 10.30 1.05
C LEU A 121 8.16 9.37 -0.02
N GLY A 122 7.49 8.26 -0.32
CA GLY A 122 7.91 7.33 -1.36
C GLY A 122 7.72 7.82 -2.80
N LEU A 123 7.05 8.95 -3.05
CA LEU A 123 6.75 9.39 -4.43
C LEU A 123 8.01 9.72 -5.24
N ARG A 124 8.93 10.53 -4.71
CA ARG A 124 10.18 10.87 -5.43
C ARG A 124 11.07 9.64 -5.68
N PRO A 125 11.30 8.75 -4.70
CA PRO A 125 12.00 7.48 -4.95
C PRO A 125 11.29 6.56 -5.94
N THR A 126 9.95 6.51 -5.93
CA THR A 126 9.15 5.76 -6.91
C THR A 126 9.43 6.26 -8.34
N LEU A 127 9.38 7.57 -8.57
CA LEU A 127 9.66 8.14 -9.89
C LEU A 127 11.11 7.88 -10.33
N ALA A 128 12.08 8.04 -9.41
CA ALA A 128 13.48 7.73 -9.68
C ALA A 128 13.70 6.26 -10.06
N ALA A 129 12.97 5.32 -9.43
CA ALA A 129 13.05 3.90 -9.76
C ALA A 129 12.47 3.59 -11.14
N LEU A 130 11.41 4.29 -11.53
CA LEU A 130 10.82 4.14 -12.87
C LEU A 130 11.75 4.72 -13.95
N GLU A 131 12.31 5.91 -13.70
CA GLU A 131 13.27 6.57 -14.59
C GLU A 131 14.55 5.76 -14.81
N SER A 132 15.02 5.02 -13.79
CA SER A 132 16.22 4.17 -13.91
C SER A 132 16.00 2.92 -14.78
N GLY A 133 14.75 2.59 -15.12
CA GLY A 133 14.39 1.37 -15.82
C GLY A 133 14.31 0.12 -14.92
N ALA A 134 14.58 0.26 -13.62
CA ALA A 134 14.43 -0.85 -12.67
C ALA A 134 12.96 -1.25 -12.54
N ARG A 135 12.71 -2.52 -12.22
CA ARG A 135 11.38 -2.95 -11.81
C ARG A 135 11.08 -2.36 -10.43
N LEU A 136 9.92 -1.71 -10.29
CA LEU A 136 9.43 -1.21 -9.03
C LEU A 136 8.56 -2.28 -8.35
N ALA A 137 9.10 -2.94 -7.32
CA ALA A 137 8.31 -3.73 -6.38
C ALA A 137 7.66 -2.76 -5.39
N LEU A 138 6.37 -2.47 -5.57
CA LEU A 138 5.68 -1.39 -4.88
C LEU A 138 4.89 -1.92 -3.67
N ALA A 139 5.37 -1.62 -2.46
CA ALA A 139 4.65 -1.89 -1.21
C ALA A 139 4.00 -0.62 -0.61
N ASN A 140 4.55 0.55 -0.93
CA ASN A 140 4.04 1.84 -0.49
C ASN A 140 2.90 2.34 -1.40
N LYS A 141 1.68 1.87 -1.12
CA LYS A 141 0.46 2.25 -1.84
C LYS A 141 0.22 3.76 -1.84
N GLU A 142 0.55 4.46 -0.75
CA GLU A 142 0.29 5.89 -0.59
C GLU A 142 1.03 6.75 -1.61
N SER A 143 2.24 6.35 -2.04
CA SER A 143 2.96 7.07 -3.11
C SER A 143 2.25 6.98 -4.45
N LEU A 144 1.71 5.80 -4.79
CA LEU A 144 0.95 5.60 -6.01
C LEU A 144 -0.40 6.30 -5.93
N ILE A 145 -1.08 6.28 -4.79
CA ILE A 145 -2.37 6.94 -4.60
C ILE A 145 -2.22 8.46 -4.68
N ALA A 146 -1.18 9.02 -4.06
CA ALA A 146 -0.93 10.47 -4.10
C ALA A 146 -0.45 10.93 -5.49
N GLY A 147 0.45 10.18 -6.12
CA GLY A 147 1.10 10.56 -7.36
C GLY A 147 0.61 9.83 -8.60
N GLY A 148 -0.54 9.15 -8.57
CA GLY A 148 -0.99 8.19 -9.59
C GLY A 148 -0.78 8.65 -11.03
N PRO A 149 -1.28 9.83 -11.43
CA PRO A 149 -1.06 10.34 -12.79
C PRO A 149 0.42 10.52 -13.17
N LEU A 150 1.30 10.88 -12.23
CA LEU A 150 2.74 11.04 -12.47
C LEU A 150 3.42 9.68 -12.57
N VAL A 151 3.12 8.78 -11.63
CA VAL A 151 3.70 7.43 -11.55
C VAL A 151 3.35 6.63 -12.80
N LEU A 152 2.07 6.65 -13.22
CA LEU A 152 1.62 5.94 -14.42
C LEU A 152 2.21 6.52 -15.72
N ARG A 153 2.45 7.83 -15.80
CA ARG A 153 3.12 8.44 -16.95
C ARG A 153 4.60 8.09 -17.03
N ALA A 154 5.27 7.91 -15.88
CA ALA A 154 6.69 7.58 -15.84
C ALA A 154 6.97 6.09 -16.09
N ALA A 155 6.02 5.22 -15.72
CA ALA A 155 6.20 3.77 -15.80
C ALA A 155 6.12 3.23 -17.24
N GLN A 156 7.02 2.31 -17.58
CA GLN A 156 6.86 1.43 -18.72
C GLN A 156 5.82 0.33 -18.41
N PRO A 157 5.14 -0.24 -19.42
CA PRO A 157 4.24 -1.38 -19.22
C PRO A 157 4.97 -2.51 -18.49
N GLY A 158 4.40 -2.96 -17.35
CA GLY A 158 4.97 -4.07 -16.57
C GLY A 158 6.09 -3.71 -15.61
N GLN A 159 6.46 -2.44 -15.52
CA GLN A 159 7.56 -2.00 -14.64
C GLN A 159 7.16 -1.95 -13.17
N ILE A 160 5.87 -1.75 -12.86
CA ILE A 160 5.36 -1.73 -11.48
C ILE A 160 4.80 -3.11 -11.15
N VAL A 161 5.29 -3.73 -10.08
CA VAL A 161 4.75 -5.00 -9.57
C VAL A 161 4.27 -4.82 -8.13
N PRO A 162 2.99 -5.11 -7.84
CA PRO A 162 2.44 -4.91 -6.51
C PRO A 162 3.02 -5.89 -5.49
N VAL A 163 3.32 -5.36 -4.30
CA VAL A 163 3.67 -6.12 -3.09
C VAL A 163 2.48 -6.19 -2.13
N ASP A 164 1.51 -5.29 -2.25
CA ASP A 164 0.30 -5.37 -1.43
C ASP A 164 -0.47 -6.68 -1.72
N SER A 165 -1.03 -7.30 -0.68
CA SER A 165 -1.40 -8.72 -0.72
C SER A 165 -2.51 -8.99 -1.72
N GLU A 166 -3.51 -8.11 -1.73
CA GLU A 166 -4.67 -8.12 -2.60
C GLU A 166 -4.28 -7.90 -4.07
N HIS A 167 -3.42 -6.93 -4.34
CA HIS A 167 -3.01 -6.61 -5.71
C HIS A 167 -2.01 -7.63 -6.24
N SER A 168 -1.17 -8.21 -5.39
CA SER A 168 -0.35 -9.36 -5.72
C SER A 168 -1.21 -10.59 -6.07
N ALA A 169 -2.31 -10.79 -5.36
CA ALA A 169 -3.31 -11.81 -5.67
C ALA A 169 -4.01 -11.56 -7.01
N LEU A 170 -4.47 -10.32 -7.25
CA LEU A 170 -5.05 -9.91 -8.54
C LEU A 170 -4.05 -10.12 -9.68
N ALA A 171 -2.79 -9.74 -9.50
CA ALA A 171 -1.74 -9.93 -10.51
C ALA A 171 -1.53 -11.43 -10.84
N GLN A 172 -1.62 -12.31 -9.85
CA GLN A 172 -1.55 -13.76 -10.08
C GLN A 172 -2.77 -14.29 -10.82
N CYS A 173 -3.98 -13.86 -10.45
CA CYS A 173 -5.22 -14.29 -11.08
C CYS A 173 -5.35 -13.80 -12.53
N LEU A 174 -4.91 -12.57 -12.81
CA LEU A 174 -4.94 -11.98 -14.15
C LEU A 174 -4.12 -12.80 -15.16
N ARG A 175 -3.08 -13.52 -14.73
CA ARG A 175 -2.32 -14.45 -15.60
C ARG A 175 -3.13 -15.64 -16.12
N GLY A 176 -4.33 -15.87 -15.59
CA GLY A 176 -5.22 -16.94 -16.03
C GLY A 176 -6.09 -16.60 -17.25
N GLY A 177 -5.99 -15.39 -17.80
CA GLY A 177 -6.69 -14.97 -19.01
C GLY A 177 -6.09 -13.73 -19.64
N SER A 178 -6.78 -13.17 -20.63
CA SER A 178 -6.39 -11.94 -21.32
C SER A 178 -7.16 -10.71 -20.79
N ALA A 179 -6.65 -9.52 -21.12
CA ALA A 179 -7.21 -8.26 -20.66
C ALA A 179 -8.70 -8.06 -21.02
N ASP A 180 -9.13 -8.49 -22.21
CA ASP A 180 -10.52 -8.37 -22.67
C ASP A 180 -11.47 -9.44 -22.11
N GLU A 181 -10.93 -10.51 -21.54
CA GLU A 181 -11.72 -11.55 -20.87
C GLU A 181 -12.05 -11.17 -19.42
N VAL A 182 -11.39 -10.17 -18.83
CA VAL A 182 -11.71 -9.72 -17.47
C VAL A 182 -13.08 -9.06 -17.47
N ALA A 183 -14.00 -9.52 -16.61
CA ALA A 183 -15.30 -8.91 -16.36
C ALA A 183 -15.27 -7.96 -15.17
N LYS A 184 -14.71 -8.40 -14.03
CA LYS A 184 -14.54 -7.57 -12.82
C LYS A 184 -13.41 -8.08 -11.94
N LEU A 185 -12.90 -7.20 -11.08
CA LEU A 185 -11.99 -7.55 -10.00
C LEU A 185 -12.77 -7.62 -8.69
N VAL A 186 -12.43 -8.57 -7.84
CA VAL A 186 -13.00 -8.69 -6.49
C VAL A 186 -11.89 -8.49 -5.48
N LEU A 187 -11.95 -7.36 -4.78
CA LEU A 187 -10.99 -6.93 -3.78
C LEU A 187 -11.50 -7.35 -2.39
N THR A 188 -10.86 -8.34 -1.78
CA THR A 188 -11.28 -8.87 -0.48
C THR A 188 -10.75 -8.01 0.67
N ALA A 189 -11.54 -7.78 1.72
CA ALA A 189 -11.16 -7.10 2.96
C ALA A 189 -11.31 -8.03 4.17
N SER A 190 -10.49 -7.88 5.21
CA SER A 190 -10.73 -8.61 6.48
C SER A 190 -12.01 -8.16 7.21
N GLY A 191 -12.48 -6.93 6.92
CA GLY A 191 -13.58 -6.27 7.63
C GLY A 191 -13.15 -5.52 8.89
N GLY A 192 -11.89 -5.67 9.33
CA GLY A 192 -11.37 -5.02 10.54
C GLY A 192 -12.02 -5.51 11.85
N PRO A 193 -11.62 -4.94 13.01
CA PRO A 193 -12.18 -5.30 14.31
C PRO A 193 -13.67 -4.98 14.50
N PHE A 194 -14.23 -4.08 13.69
CA PHE A 194 -15.59 -3.57 13.84
C PHE A 194 -16.58 -4.13 12.82
N ARG A 195 -16.21 -5.22 12.12
CA ARG A 195 -17.13 -5.94 11.23
C ARG A 195 -18.43 -6.29 11.97
N GLY A 196 -19.58 -5.92 11.38
CA GLY A 196 -20.91 -6.17 11.94
C GLY A 196 -21.34 -5.20 13.06
N TRP A 197 -20.56 -4.16 13.34
CA TRP A 197 -20.96 -3.10 14.27
C TRP A 197 -21.91 -2.10 13.60
N THR A 198 -22.74 -1.46 14.40
CA THR A 198 -23.60 -0.35 13.98
C THR A 198 -22.89 0.99 14.13
N ALA A 199 -23.33 2.01 13.40
CA ALA A 199 -22.80 3.38 13.53
C ALA A 199 -22.79 3.89 14.99
N ALA A 200 -23.83 3.58 15.78
CA ALA A 200 -23.90 3.99 17.18
C ALA A 200 -22.82 3.32 18.06
N GLN A 201 -22.38 2.10 17.73
CA GLN A 201 -21.30 1.43 18.46
C GLN A 201 -19.92 2.01 18.13
N LEU A 202 -19.77 2.66 16.98
CA LEU A 202 -18.51 3.28 16.55
C LEU A 202 -18.22 4.61 17.27
N GLU A 203 -19.23 5.28 17.85
CA GLU A 203 -19.09 6.60 18.49
C GLU A 203 -18.08 6.61 19.64
N ASP A 204 -18.04 5.53 20.44
CA ASP A 204 -17.22 5.42 21.65
C ASP A 204 -15.96 4.56 21.46
N VAL A 205 -15.57 4.26 20.21
CA VAL A 205 -14.39 3.45 19.90
C VAL A 205 -13.10 4.14 20.37
N THR A 206 -12.22 3.38 21.03
CA THR A 206 -10.92 3.87 21.49
C THR A 206 -9.76 3.46 20.56
N PRO A 207 -8.60 4.14 20.61
CA PRO A 207 -7.41 3.75 19.87
C PRO A 207 -6.97 2.30 20.16
N GLU A 208 -7.11 1.83 21.40
CA GLU A 208 -6.77 0.46 21.78
C GLU A 208 -7.68 -0.56 21.09
N GLN A 209 -8.98 -0.28 21.00
CA GLN A 209 -9.94 -1.14 20.28
C GLN A 209 -9.66 -1.15 18.77
N ALA A 210 -9.38 0.01 18.19
CA ALA A 210 -9.00 0.12 16.77
C ALA A 210 -7.68 -0.60 16.46
N GLY A 211 -6.79 -0.70 17.47
CA GLY A 211 -5.52 -1.43 17.41
C GLY A 211 -5.63 -2.96 17.35
N ALA A 212 -6.80 -3.54 17.64
CA ALA A 212 -6.98 -4.98 17.80
C ALA A 212 -7.31 -5.70 16.49
N HIS A 213 -6.40 -5.68 15.52
CA HIS A 213 -6.63 -6.31 14.21
C HIS A 213 -6.76 -7.86 14.33
N PRO A 214 -7.79 -8.49 13.71
CA PRO A 214 -8.08 -9.92 13.92
C PRO A 214 -7.10 -10.89 13.24
N THR A 215 -6.48 -10.48 12.12
CA THR A 215 -5.67 -11.38 11.27
C THR A 215 -4.20 -10.97 11.18
N TRP A 216 -3.95 -9.72 10.78
CA TRP A 216 -2.62 -9.20 10.47
C TRP A 216 -1.98 -8.47 11.65
N SER A 217 -0.65 -8.63 11.78
CA SER A 217 0.18 -7.78 12.63
C SER A 217 0.81 -6.68 11.77
N MET A 218 0.38 -5.44 11.98
CA MET A 218 0.75 -4.29 11.13
C MET A 218 1.12 -3.06 11.95
N GLY A 219 1.68 -2.04 11.28
CA GLY A 219 1.93 -0.75 11.90
C GLY A 219 0.63 -0.02 12.31
N PRO A 220 0.68 0.91 13.29
CA PRO A 220 -0.52 1.56 13.84
C PRO A 220 -1.44 2.21 12.81
N MET A 221 -0.87 2.88 11.79
CA MET A 221 -1.65 3.53 10.73
C MET A 221 -2.44 2.52 9.89
N ASN A 222 -1.81 1.44 9.43
CA ASN A 222 -2.49 0.41 8.63
C ASN A 222 -3.56 -0.31 9.47
N THR A 223 -3.25 -0.61 10.73
CA THR A 223 -4.21 -1.20 11.67
C THR A 223 -5.44 -0.31 11.85
N LEU A 224 -5.26 1.00 12.05
CA LEU A 224 -6.37 1.95 12.15
C LEU A 224 -7.15 2.09 10.84
N ASN A 225 -6.44 2.19 9.71
CA ASN A 225 -7.06 2.28 8.39
C ASN A 225 -7.87 1.01 8.06
N SER A 226 -7.45 -0.17 8.53
CA SER A 226 -8.24 -1.40 8.41
C SER A 226 -9.49 -1.37 9.28
N ALA A 227 -9.43 -0.76 10.47
CA ALA A 227 -10.60 -0.60 11.33
C ALA A 227 -11.67 0.34 10.75
N SER A 228 -11.25 1.41 10.07
CA SER A 228 -12.16 2.36 9.41
C SER A 228 -12.50 2.01 7.96
N LEU A 229 -11.92 0.91 7.43
CA LEU A 229 -11.93 0.51 6.02
C LEU A 229 -11.36 1.56 5.04
N VAL A 230 -10.69 2.59 5.54
CA VAL A 230 -9.89 3.50 4.70
C VAL A 230 -8.77 2.74 3.99
N ASN A 231 -8.18 1.72 4.62
CA ASN A 231 -7.17 0.88 3.97
C ASN A 231 -7.73 0.27 2.69
N LYS A 232 -8.96 -0.26 2.73
CA LYS A 232 -9.61 -0.83 1.55
C LYS A 232 -9.99 0.22 0.51
N GLY A 233 -10.32 1.44 0.93
CA GLY A 233 -10.51 2.59 0.02
C GLY A 233 -9.23 2.97 -0.72
N LEU A 234 -8.09 3.02 -0.03
CA LEU A 234 -6.78 3.23 -0.64
C LEU A 234 -6.45 2.14 -1.66
N GLU A 235 -6.71 0.88 -1.30
CA GLU A 235 -6.46 -0.28 -2.17
C GLU A 235 -7.41 -0.34 -3.37
N LEU A 236 -8.63 0.18 -3.26
CA LEU A 236 -9.55 0.37 -4.39
C LEU A 236 -8.94 1.32 -5.43
N ILE A 237 -8.39 2.45 -4.97
CA ILE A 237 -7.71 3.42 -5.85
C ILE A 237 -6.48 2.78 -6.49
N GLU A 238 -5.66 2.09 -5.71
CA GLU A 238 -4.49 1.36 -6.19
C GLU A 238 -4.85 0.29 -7.23
N THR A 239 -5.95 -0.44 -7.03
CA THR A 239 -6.46 -1.44 -7.98
C THR A 239 -6.75 -0.81 -9.34
N HIS A 240 -7.43 0.34 -9.35
CA HIS A 240 -7.70 1.07 -10.58
C HIS A 240 -6.39 1.52 -11.24
N LEU A 241 -5.46 2.10 -10.48
CA LEU A 241 -4.20 2.63 -11.01
C LEU A 241 -3.31 1.53 -11.59
N LEU A 242 -3.19 0.37 -10.92
CA LEU A 242 -2.31 -0.72 -11.35
C LEU A 242 -2.84 -1.50 -12.56
N PHE A 243 -4.16 -1.71 -12.63
CA PHE A 243 -4.76 -2.64 -13.60
C PHE A 243 -5.64 -1.94 -14.64
N GLY A 244 -5.92 -0.65 -14.48
CA GLY A 244 -6.77 0.15 -15.37
C GLY A 244 -8.21 -0.33 -15.45
N ILE A 245 -8.69 -1.09 -14.46
CA ILE A 245 -10.08 -1.53 -14.39
C ILE A 245 -10.94 -0.37 -13.86
N PRO A 246 -12.03 0.01 -14.55
CA PRO A 246 -12.96 1.02 -14.07
C PRO A 246 -13.49 0.72 -12.67
N TYR A 247 -13.70 1.76 -11.86
CA TYR A 247 -14.13 1.61 -10.47
C TYR A 247 -15.45 0.84 -10.31
N ASP A 248 -16.41 0.99 -11.22
CA ASP A 248 -17.68 0.24 -11.21
C ASP A 248 -17.51 -1.26 -11.48
N ARG A 249 -16.33 -1.69 -11.92
CA ARG A 249 -15.93 -3.08 -12.15
C ARG A 249 -14.95 -3.61 -11.09
N ILE A 250 -14.81 -2.90 -9.98
CA ILE A 250 -14.06 -3.36 -8.79
C ILE A 250 -15.04 -3.50 -7.63
N GLU A 251 -15.33 -4.75 -7.27
CA GLU A 251 -16.20 -5.11 -6.15
C GLU A 251 -15.36 -5.30 -4.89
N VAL A 252 -15.80 -4.71 -3.78
CA VAL A 252 -15.18 -4.93 -2.48
C VAL A 252 -16.04 -5.90 -1.68
N VAL A 253 -15.43 -6.97 -1.16
CA VAL A 253 -16.11 -8.00 -0.38
C VAL A 253 -15.37 -8.25 0.93
N VAL A 254 -16.09 -8.55 1.99
CA VAL A 254 -15.49 -8.91 3.28
C VAL A 254 -15.25 -10.41 3.33
N HIS A 255 -14.00 -10.80 3.53
CA HIS A 255 -13.53 -12.17 3.72
C HIS A 255 -12.72 -12.25 5.04
N PRO A 256 -13.36 -12.54 6.18
CA PRO A 256 -12.74 -12.40 7.50
C PRO A 256 -11.58 -13.37 7.73
N GLN A 257 -11.58 -14.53 7.05
CA GLN A 257 -10.51 -15.51 7.18
C GLN A 257 -9.19 -15.05 6.51
N SER A 258 -9.25 -14.08 5.59
CA SER A 258 -8.07 -13.55 4.87
C SER A 258 -7.20 -14.64 4.22
N ILE A 259 -7.83 -15.73 3.75
CA ILE A 259 -7.17 -16.81 3.01
C ILE A 259 -7.23 -16.52 1.51
N VAL A 260 -8.39 -16.12 1.01
CA VAL A 260 -8.53 -15.61 -0.36
C VAL A 260 -8.17 -14.13 -0.33
N HIS A 261 -7.05 -13.78 -0.96
CA HIS A 261 -6.52 -12.42 -0.92
C HIS A 261 -7.11 -11.51 -2.00
N SER A 262 -7.61 -12.04 -3.11
CA SER A 262 -8.46 -11.35 -4.11
C SER A 262 -8.82 -12.32 -5.23
N MET A 263 -9.74 -11.89 -6.10
CA MET A 263 -10.24 -12.72 -7.20
C MET A 263 -10.44 -11.91 -8.48
N VAL A 264 -10.43 -12.60 -9.62
CA VAL A 264 -10.75 -12.05 -10.94
C VAL A 264 -11.88 -12.88 -11.53
N THR A 265 -12.99 -12.22 -11.87
CA THR A 265 -14.09 -12.83 -12.62
C THR A 265 -13.96 -12.48 -14.09
N PHE A 266 -14.09 -13.49 -14.94
CA PHE A 266 -14.00 -13.40 -16.39
C PHE A 266 -15.39 -13.35 -17.05
N VAL A 267 -15.43 -12.95 -18.32
CA VAL A 267 -16.67 -12.75 -19.11
C VAL A 267 -17.48 -14.03 -19.34
N ASP A 268 -16.86 -15.19 -19.18
CA ASP A 268 -17.52 -16.51 -19.25
C ASP A 268 -18.15 -16.96 -17.91
N GLY A 269 -17.99 -16.16 -16.86
CA GLY A 269 -18.46 -16.46 -15.50
C GLY A 269 -17.45 -17.20 -14.62
N SER A 270 -16.30 -17.61 -15.16
CA SER A 270 -15.21 -18.20 -14.37
C SER A 270 -14.65 -17.17 -13.39
N THR A 271 -14.33 -17.61 -12.17
CA THR A 271 -13.62 -16.77 -11.18
C THR A 271 -12.36 -17.50 -10.73
N LEU A 272 -11.23 -16.83 -10.88
CA LEU A 272 -9.96 -17.29 -10.32
C LEU A 272 -9.69 -16.56 -9.00
N ALA A 273 -9.41 -17.32 -7.96
CA ALA A 273 -9.07 -16.83 -6.63
C ALA A 273 -7.63 -17.20 -6.31
N GLN A 274 -6.85 -16.25 -5.80
CA GLN A 274 -5.56 -16.56 -5.19
C GLN A 274 -5.77 -16.75 -3.69
N ALA A 275 -5.35 -17.92 -3.20
CA ALA A 275 -5.50 -18.31 -1.81
C ALA A 275 -4.15 -18.72 -1.19
N SER A 276 -3.89 -18.25 0.02
CA SER A 276 -2.74 -18.62 0.85
C SER A 276 -3.01 -18.30 2.32
N PRO A 277 -2.34 -18.96 3.28
CA PRO A 277 -2.25 -18.44 4.64
C PRO A 277 -1.69 -17.00 4.62
N PRO A 278 -2.15 -16.11 5.49
CA PRO A 278 -1.72 -14.71 5.50
C PRO A 278 -0.23 -14.59 5.86
N ASP A 279 0.60 -14.30 4.86
CA ASP A 279 2.05 -14.11 5.00
C ASP A 279 2.55 -13.16 3.90
N MET A 280 3.11 -12.01 4.31
CA MET A 280 3.62 -11.01 3.37
C MET A 280 4.89 -11.46 2.63
N LYS A 281 5.58 -12.51 3.08
CA LYS A 281 6.71 -13.08 2.33
C LYS A 281 6.29 -13.60 0.96
N LEU A 282 5.04 -14.07 0.79
CA LEU A 282 4.52 -14.50 -0.51
C LEU A 282 4.49 -13.35 -1.52
N PRO A 283 3.74 -12.25 -1.32
CA PRO A 283 3.68 -11.18 -2.30
C PRO A 283 5.01 -10.42 -2.44
N ILE A 284 5.80 -10.28 -1.36
CA ILE A 284 7.17 -9.74 -1.44
C ILE A 284 8.02 -10.58 -2.39
N SER A 285 8.08 -11.90 -2.18
CA SER A 285 8.90 -12.79 -3.00
C SER A 285 8.47 -12.79 -4.47
N LEU A 286 7.16 -12.70 -4.72
CA LEU A 286 6.62 -12.65 -6.07
C LEU A 286 7.02 -11.35 -6.77
N ALA A 287 6.96 -10.21 -6.09
CA ALA A 287 7.37 -8.93 -6.67
C ALA A 287 8.88 -8.87 -6.96
N LEU A 288 9.70 -9.42 -6.04
CA LEU A 288 11.14 -9.53 -6.22
C LEU A 288 11.53 -10.46 -7.37
N GLY A 289 10.82 -11.59 -7.52
CA GLY A 289 11.11 -12.63 -8.51
C GLY A 289 10.28 -12.58 -9.79
N TRP A 290 9.42 -11.56 -9.97
CA TRP A 290 8.42 -11.52 -11.03
C TRP A 290 9.02 -11.79 -12.44
N PRO A 291 8.32 -12.53 -13.32
CA PRO A 291 7.08 -13.27 -13.11
C PRO A 291 7.28 -14.69 -12.54
N GLN A 292 8.51 -15.07 -12.20
CA GLN A 292 8.84 -16.39 -11.66
C GLN A 292 8.43 -16.51 -10.18
N ARG A 293 8.00 -17.71 -9.79
CA ARG A 293 7.74 -18.03 -8.38
C ARG A 293 9.05 -18.32 -7.66
N VAL A 294 9.16 -17.87 -6.41
CA VAL A 294 10.27 -18.18 -5.52
C VAL A 294 9.89 -19.41 -4.67
N PRO A 295 10.64 -20.53 -4.75
CA PRO A 295 10.34 -21.73 -3.97
C PRO A 295 10.38 -21.47 -2.45
N GLY A 296 9.44 -22.04 -1.70
CA GLY A 296 9.47 -22.00 -0.23
C GLY A 296 9.22 -20.62 0.39
N ALA A 297 8.70 -19.65 -0.37
CA ALA A 297 8.48 -18.30 0.14
C ALA A 297 7.39 -18.20 1.23
N ALA A 298 6.39 -19.09 1.22
CA ALA A 298 5.33 -19.17 2.23
C ALA A 298 4.76 -20.59 2.32
N ALA A 299 4.03 -20.86 3.41
CA ALA A 299 3.31 -22.13 3.59
C ALA A 299 2.11 -22.24 2.64
N SER A 300 1.81 -23.46 2.18
CA SER A 300 0.60 -23.74 1.42
C SER A 300 -0.63 -23.90 2.32
N CYS A 301 -1.83 -23.68 1.79
CA CYS A 301 -3.06 -24.10 2.46
C CYS A 301 -3.04 -25.62 2.75
N ASP A 302 -3.54 -26.02 3.92
CA ASP A 302 -3.75 -27.41 4.28
C ASP A 302 -5.21 -27.79 4.02
N PHE A 303 -5.42 -28.77 3.14
CA PHE A 303 -6.75 -29.31 2.81
C PHE A 303 -7.02 -30.68 3.45
N SER A 304 -6.16 -31.14 4.36
CA SER A 304 -6.36 -32.37 5.13
C SER A 304 -7.48 -32.24 6.17
N THR A 305 -7.79 -31.01 6.57
CA THR A 305 -8.88 -30.68 7.50
C THR A 305 -9.93 -29.81 6.83
N ALA A 306 -11.19 -29.97 7.22
CA ALA A 306 -12.28 -29.15 6.70
C ALA A 306 -12.11 -27.68 7.14
N SER A 307 -12.31 -26.75 6.21
CA SER A 307 -12.32 -25.31 6.46
C SER A 307 -13.50 -24.66 5.77
N SER A 308 -13.95 -23.52 6.30
CA SER A 308 -15.02 -22.70 5.70
C SER A 308 -14.47 -21.32 5.38
N TRP A 309 -14.78 -20.81 4.19
CA TRP A 309 -14.43 -19.46 3.75
C TRP A 309 -15.73 -18.69 3.50
N GLU A 310 -15.88 -17.56 4.19
CA GLU A 310 -17.09 -16.74 4.14
C GLU A 310 -16.81 -15.48 3.34
N PHE A 311 -17.82 -15.02 2.61
CA PHE A 311 -17.80 -13.77 1.86
C PHE A 311 -19.08 -13.01 2.14
N GLU A 312 -18.94 -11.76 2.55
CA GLU A 312 -20.04 -10.87 2.90
C GLU A 312 -19.93 -9.58 2.07
N PRO A 313 -21.07 -8.93 1.70
CA PRO A 313 -21.02 -7.60 1.11
C PRO A 313 -20.40 -6.60 2.10
N LEU A 314 -19.76 -5.56 1.57
CA LEU A 314 -19.32 -4.42 2.37
C LEU A 314 -20.54 -3.64 2.89
N ASP A 315 -20.49 -3.17 4.14
CA ASP A 315 -21.50 -2.27 4.70
C ASP A 315 -21.07 -0.80 4.48
N ASP A 316 -21.48 -0.26 3.34
CA ASP A 316 -21.13 1.12 2.94
C ASP A 316 -21.88 2.19 3.77
N GLU A 317 -22.98 1.81 4.45
CA GLU A 317 -23.72 2.74 5.32
C GLU A 317 -22.94 3.00 6.61
N VAL A 318 -22.37 1.96 7.20
CA VAL A 318 -21.56 2.08 8.43
C VAL A 318 -20.12 2.48 8.11
N PHE A 319 -19.55 2.02 6.99
CA PHE A 319 -18.16 2.27 6.61
C PHE A 319 -18.02 2.93 5.24
N PRO A 320 -18.37 4.23 5.10
CA PRO A 320 -18.41 4.92 3.81
C PRO A 320 -17.04 5.25 3.21
N ALA A 321 -15.94 4.85 3.86
CA ALA A 321 -14.58 5.20 3.46
C ALA A 321 -14.21 4.70 2.05
N VAL A 322 -14.74 3.54 1.65
CA VAL A 322 -14.51 2.93 0.32
C VAL A 322 -15.23 3.73 -0.77
N GLU A 323 -16.47 4.14 -0.54
CA GLU A 323 -17.22 4.95 -1.51
C GLU A 323 -16.68 6.37 -1.63
N LEU A 324 -16.15 6.96 -0.56
CA LEU A 324 -15.40 8.22 -0.63
C LEU A 324 -14.14 8.08 -1.49
N ALA A 325 -13.42 6.96 -1.36
CA ALA A 325 -12.25 6.69 -2.18
C ALA A 325 -12.63 6.46 -3.66
N ARG A 326 -13.75 5.77 -3.91
CA ARG A 326 -14.32 5.58 -5.24
C ARG A 326 -14.65 6.93 -5.89
N HIS A 327 -15.31 7.81 -5.16
CA HIS A 327 -15.63 9.16 -5.63
C HIS A 327 -14.35 9.96 -5.94
N ALA A 328 -13.38 9.98 -5.03
CA ALA A 328 -12.10 10.66 -5.27
C ALA A 328 -11.37 10.12 -6.50
N GLY A 329 -11.35 8.79 -6.67
CA GLY A 329 -10.75 8.14 -7.82
C GLY A 329 -11.44 8.43 -9.15
N GLN A 330 -12.78 8.45 -9.17
CA GLN A 330 -13.58 8.78 -10.35
C GLN A 330 -13.46 10.25 -10.76
N THR A 331 -13.40 11.16 -9.79
CA THR A 331 -13.14 12.58 -10.04
C THR A 331 -11.74 12.79 -10.62
N GLY A 332 -10.76 12.03 -10.13
CA GLY A 332 -9.39 12.03 -10.65
C GLY A 332 -8.56 13.22 -10.15
N GLY A 333 -7.54 13.58 -10.92
CA GLY A 333 -6.62 14.67 -10.57
C GLY A 333 -5.80 14.38 -9.31
N CYS A 334 -5.76 15.34 -8.40
CA CYS A 334 -5.16 15.23 -7.07
C CYS A 334 -6.15 14.80 -5.97
N MET A 335 -7.39 14.45 -6.30
CA MET A 335 -8.42 14.10 -5.30
C MET A 335 -8.03 12.87 -4.46
N THR A 336 -7.32 11.91 -5.04
CA THR A 336 -6.78 10.74 -4.32
C THR A 336 -5.66 11.13 -3.35
N ALA A 337 -4.84 12.13 -3.69
CA ALA A 337 -3.85 12.70 -2.79
C ALA A 337 -4.50 13.46 -1.63
N VAL A 338 -5.59 14.19 -1.91
CA VAL A 338 -6.42 14.87 -0.91
C VAL A 338 -7.05 13.87 0.06
N TYR A 339 -7.63 12.78 -0.45
CA TYR A 339 -8.18 11.69 0.37
C TYR A 339 -7.12 11.13 1.33
N ASN A 340 -5.94 10.76 0.80
CA ASN A 340 -4.86 10.20 1.63
C ASN A 340 -4.37 11.18 2.69
N ALA A 341 -4.14 12.45 2.32
CA ALA A 341 -3.64 13.47 3.24
C ALA A 341 -4.66 13.82 4.34
N ALA A 342 -5.95 13.88 4.01
CA ALA A 342 -7.00 14.08 5.01
C ALA A 342 -7.08 12.91 5.99
N ASN A 343 -6.93 11.67 5.49
CA ASN A 343 -6.86 10.48 6.33
C ASN A 343 -5.67 10.53 7.31
N GLU A 344 -4.46 10.81 6.81
CA GLU A 344 -3.25 10.86 7.65
C GLU A 344 -3.43 11.80 8.86
N GLU A 345 -3.98 12.99 8.67
CA GLU A 345 -4.22 13.96 9.75
C GLU A 345 -5.33 13.52 10.70
N ALA A 346 -6.43 13.00 10.17
CA ALA A 346 -7.58 12.61 10.98
C ALA A 346 -7.29 11.34 11.81
N ALA A 347 -6.58 10.38 11.23
CA ALA A 347 -6.08 9.20 11.90
C ALA A 347 -5.09 9.56 13.03
N ALA A 348 -4.12 10.45 12.75
CA ALA A 348 -3.21 10.93 13.78
C ALA A 348 -3.94 11.68 14.91
N ALA A 349 -5.00 12.42 14.60
CA ALA A 349 -5.83 13.08 15.60
C ALA A 349 -6.59 12.08 16.50
N PHE A 350 -7.14 11.01 15.91
CA PHE A 350 -7.82 9.95 16.65
C PHE A 350 -6.84 9.20 17.56
N LEU A 351 -5.67 8.81 17.06
CA LEU A 351 -4.63 8.14 17.85
C LEU A 351 -4.13 9.02 19.02
N ALA A 352 -4.15 10.34 18.86
CA ALA A 352 -3.83 11.31 19.90
C ALA A 352 -5.01 11.60 20.86
N GLY A 353 -6.15 10.92 20.72
CA GLY A 353 -7.35 11.13 21.53
C GLY A 353 -8.04 12.48 21.33
N ARG A 354 -7.74 13.19 20.23
CA ARG A 354 -8.29 14.54 19.96
C ARG A 354 -9.68 14.51 19.33
N VAL A 355 -10.03 13.43 18.64
CA VAL A 355 -11.34 13.23 17.98
C VAL A 355 -11.83 11.80 18.22
N GLY A 356 -13.14 11.58 18.09
CA GLY A 356 -13.73 10.24 18.08
C GLY A 356 -13.53 9.51 16.76
N PHE A 357 -13.72 8.18 16.75
CA PHE A 357 -13.46 7.33 15.58
C PHE A 357 -14.25 7.74 14.31
N PRO A 358 -15.56 8.07 14.37
CA PRO A 358 -16.30 8.49 13.16
C PRO A 358 -15.78 9.79 12.54
N ALA A 359 -15.06 10.61 13.31
CA ALA A 359 -14.49 11.86 12.81
C ALA A 359 -13.41 11.64 11.75
N ILE A 360 -12.79 10.45 11.69
CA ILE A 360 -11.81 10.10 10.65
C ILE A 360 -12.48 10.22 9.27
N VAL A 361 -13.52 9.43 9.05
CA VAL A 361 -14.19 9.34 7.74
C VAL A 361 -14.98 10.62 7.45
N LYS A 362 -15.57 11.25 8.48
CA LYS A 362 -16.22 12.55 8.33
C LYS A 362 -15.25 13.64 7.86
N THR A 363 -14.05 13.71 8.43
CA THR A 363 -13.02 14.69 8.02
C THR A 363 -12.61 14.47 6.57
N ILE A 364 -12.43 13.22 6.14
CA ILE A 364 -12.13 12.89 4.74
C ILE A 364 -13.24 13.41 3.81
N ALA A 365 -14.51 13.13 4.13
CA ALA A 365 -15.65 13.60 3.34
C ALA A 365 -15.71 15.14 3.25
N ASP A 366 -15.55 15.83 4.39
CA ASP A 366 -15.60 17.30 4.46
C ASP A 366 -14.46 17.95 3.65
N VAL A 367 -13.26 17.35 3.66
CA VAL A 367 -12.11 17.85 2.90
C VAL A 367 -12.32 17.61 1.41
N LEU A 368 -12.75 16.41 1.00
CA LEU A 368 -13.04 16.10 -0.41
C LEU A 368 -14.11 17.02 -1.00
N HIS A 369 -15.18 17.29 -0.27
CA HIS A 369 -16.25 18.18 -0.73
C HIS A 369 -15.79 19.61 -1.00
N ALA A 370 -14.68 20.04 -0.40
CA ALA A 370 -14.12 21.39 -0.58
C ALA A 370 -12.94 21.43 -1.57
N ALA A 371 -12.68 20.34 -2.29
CA ALA A 371 -11.43 20.13 -3.03
C ALA A 371 -11.55 20.26 -4.56
N ASP A 372 -12.63 20.83 -5.09
CA ASP A 372 -12.88 20.92 -6.55
C ASP A 372 -11.69 21.49 -7.35
N GLN A 373 -10.91 22.41 -6.77
CA GLN A 373 -9.70 22.98 -7.40
C GLN A 373 -8.57 21.96 -7.62
N TRP A 374 -8.65 20.77 -7.03
CA TRP A 374 -7.67 19.69 -7.14
C TRP A 374 -8.13 18.54 -8.04
N ALA A 375 -9.24 18.72 -8.78
CA ALA A 375 -9.75 17.71 -9.72
C ALA A 375 -8.92 17.57 -11.00
N ASP A 376 -8.05 18.55 -11.30
CA ASP A 376 -7.17 18.49 -12.47
C ASP A 376 -5.94 17.59 -12.24
N SER A 377 -5.45 17.00 -13.33
CA SER A 377 -4.25 16.15 -13.29
C SER A 377 -2.99 16.97 -12.97
N PRO A 378 -2.16 16.54 -12.00
CA PRO A 378 -0.96 17.26 -11.65
C PRO A 378 0.08 17.21 -12.78
N ALA A 379 0.72 18.34 -13.03
CA ALA A 379 1.82 18.46 -13.97
C ALA A 379 3.14 17.91 -13.39
N ASN A 380 3.34 18.06 -12.08
CA ASN A 380 4.58 17.71 -11.39
C ASN A 380 4.33 17.32 -9.92
N VAL A 381 5.38 16.84 -9.25
CA VAL A 381 5.32 16.41 -7.84
C VAL A 381 4.92 17.56 -6.90
N ASP A 382 5.32 18.80 -7.18
CA ASP A 382 5.06 19.93 -6.29
C ASP A 382 3.56 20.25 -6.22
N GLU A 383 2.81 20.11 -7.32
CA GLU A 383 1.34 20.25 -7.34
C GLU A 383 0.64 19.16 -6.49
N VAL A 384 1.15 17.92 -6.51
CA VAL A 384 0.66 16.86 -5.62
C VAL A 384 0.91 17.24 -4.16
N LEU A 385 2.11 17.74 -3.86
CA LEU A 385 2.47 18.16 -2.50
C LEU A 385 1.67 19.38 -2.04
N ASP A 386 1.35 20.33 -2.95
CA ASP A 386 0.46 21.45 -2.67
C ASP A 386 -0.97 20.98 -2.33
N ALA A 387 -1.51 20.04 -3.11
CA ALA A 387 -2.82 19.44 -2.84
C ALA A 387 -2.86 18.77 -1.46
N GLN A 388 -1.81 18.03 -1.11
CA GLN A 388 -1.70 17.41 0.20
C GLN A 388 -1.55 18.44 1.32
N ARG A 389 -0.72 19.48 1.16
CA ARG A 389 -0.59 20.57 2.15
C ARG A 389 -1.94 21.23 2.41
N TRP A 390 -2.66 21.58 1.34
CA TRP A 390 -4.00 22.14 1.43
C TRP A 390 -4.98 21.21 2.17
N ALA A 391 -4.95 19.92 1.84
CA ALA A 391 -5.81 18.92 2.48
C ALA A 391 -5.49 18.76 3.97
N ARG A 392 -4.21 18.74 4.33
CA ARG A 392 -3.76 18.66 5.73
C ARG A 392 -4.22 19.87 6.54
N ASP A 393 -3.99 21.08 6.02
CA ASP A 393 -4.44 22.32 6.66
C ASP A 393 -5.96 22.33 6.88
N ARG A 394 -6.73 21.85 5.89
CA ARG A 394 -8.20 21.79 5.98
C ARG A 394 -8.66 20.73 6.99
N ALA A 395 -8.03 19.56 7.00
CA ALA A 395 -8.30 18.48 7.94
C ALA A 395 -8.00 18.92 9.37
N GLN A 396 -6.86 19.59 9.61
CA GLN A 396 -6.50 20.12 10.92
C GLN A 396 -7.52 21.14 11.45
N ARG A 397 -8.05 22.01 10.59
CA ARG A 397 -9.14 22.93 10.96
C ARG A 397 -10.44 22.20 11.30
N ALA A 398 -10.79 21.16 10.54
CA ALA A 398 -11.98 20.34 10.81
C ALA A 398 -11.84 19.58 12.15
N VAL A 399 -10.69 18.98 12.38
CA VAL A 399 -10.32 18.30 13.64
C VAL A 399 -10.37 19.25 14.83
N ALA A 400 -9.89 20.49 14.69
CA ALA A 400 -9.94 21.49 15.77
C ALA A 400 -11.36 21.96 16.11
N GLN A 401 -12.30 21.84 15.18
CA GLN A 401 -13.72 22.17 15.38
C GLN A 401 -14.55 20.99 15.92
N ALA A 402 -14.03 19.76 15.79
CA ALA A 402 -14.66 18.59 16.38
C ALA A 402 -14.55 18.63 17.91
N GLN A 403 -15.65 18.33 18.61
CA GLN A 403 -15.62 18.22 20.06
C GLN A 403 -14.71 17.05 20.47
N PRO A 404 -13.87 17.20 21.51
CA PRO A 404 -13.02 16.12 21.97
C PRO A 404 -13.87 14.93 22.43
N ALA A 405 -13.35 13.72 22.22
CA ALA A 405 -14.00 12.49 22.67
C ALA A 405 -14.30 12.58 24.18
N LYS A 406 -15.52 12.21 24.60
CA LYS A 406 -15.85 12.13 26.02
C LYS A 406 -15.02 11.00 26.63
N VAL A 407 -13.95 11.34 27.35
CA VAL A 407 -13.22 10.36 28.14
C VAL A 407 -14.16 9.85 29.23
N SER A 408 -14.70 8.64 29.05
CA SER A 408 -15.48 7.95 30.06
C SER A 408 -14.57 7.59 31.22
N ALA A 409 -14.62 8.40 32.28
CA ALA A 409 -13.99 8.09 33.56
C ALA A 409 -14.74 6.93 34.23
N LYS A 410 -14.44 5.69 33.87
CA LYS A 410 -14.85 4.50 34.63
C LYS A 410 -13.75 3.44 34.64
N ALA A 411 -12.92 3.47 35.69
CA ALA A 411 -12.64 2.34 36.57
C ALA A 411 -11.47 2.65 37.53
N SER A 412 -11.73 3.45 38.55
CA SER A 412 -10.98 3.40 39.82
C SER A 412 -11.94 2.88 40.87
N GLY A 413 -11.97 1.56 41.05
CA GLY A 413 -12.92 0.91 41.96
C GLY A 413 -12.53 -0.54 42.21
N VAL A 414 -11.38 -0.74 42.84
CA VAL A 414 -11.07 -1.97 43.57
C VAL A 414 -10.59 -1.55 44.95
N VAL A 415 -11.40 -1.89 45.96
CA VAL A 415 -10.93 -2.15 47.33
C VAL A 415 -10.70 -3.65 47.43
#